data_AF-G9EPP9-F1
#
_entry.id   AF-G9EPP9-F1
#
_cell.length_a   1.000
_cell.length_b   1.000
_cell.length_c   1.000
_cell.angle_alpha   90.00
_cell.angle_beta   90.00
_cell.angle_gamma   90.00
#
_symmetry.space_group_name_H-M   'P 1'
#
loop_
_entity.id
_entity.type
_entity.pdbx_description
1 polymer ?
#
loop_
_entity_poly.entity_id
_entity_poly.type
_entity_poly.pdbx_seq_one_letter_code
_entity_poly.pdbx_strand_id
1 'polypeptide(L)'
;MSTESQRSEKYTIVSNALACMSNQQLHQVLSTEKEMHTGIGGTSVQINIENIPVFVKKVPITEFELKRDNFMSTANIFKLPMCYQYGIGSAGFSAWRELAAHIMTTNWVISGQCPNFPVMYSWRIIPNSSSKTDLSYWESTEKYLDYWENNQNIKERVHGLNSSNSSVLLFLEHFPKNLHQHLKCNIIIKYH
;
A
#
# COMPACT_ATOMS: atom_id res chain seq x y z
N MET A 1 -28.30 7.74 -8.25
CA MET A 1 -27.00 7.68 -8.96
C MET A 1 -26.53 6.24 -8.99
N SER A 2 -25.95 5.78 -10.09
CA SER A 2 -25.29 4.46 -10.11
C SER A 2 -24.09 4.48 -9.16
N THR A 3 -23.70 3.31 -8.64
CA THR A 3 -22.54 3.16 -7.75
C THR A 3 -21.26 3.68 -8.40
N GLU A 4 -21.13 3.55 -9.73
CA GLU A 4 -20.03 4.06 -10.54
C GLU A 4 -19.99 5.59 -10.60
N SER A 5 -21.15 6.23 -10.73
CA SER A 5 -21.28 7.69 -10.70
C SER A 5 -20.86 8.24 -9.33
N GLN A 6 -21.21 7.55 -8.24
CA GLN A 6 -20.79 7.94 -6.89
C GLN A 6 -19.28 7.75 -6.65
N ARG A 7 -18.66 6.68 -7.19
CA ARG A 7 -17.21 6.47 -7.07
C ARG A 7 -16.41 7.50 -7.84
N SER A 8 -16.87 7.89 -9.02
CA SER A 8 -16.23 8.93 -9.85
C SER A 8 -16.33 10.32 -9.21
N GLU A 9 -17.45 10.63 -8.56
CA GLU A 9 -17.63 11.86 -7.78
C GLU A 9 -16.68 11.89 -6.58
N LYS A 10 -16.64 10.82 -5.78
CA LYS A 10 -15.70 10.70 -4.66
C LYS A 10 -14.26 10.83 -5.12
N TYR A 11 -13.91 10.20 -6.25
CA TYR A 11 -12.58 10.34 -6.84
C TYR A 11 -12.24 11.80 -7.09
N THR A 12 -13.11 12.52 -7.79
CA THR A 12 -12.91 13.94 -8.09
C THR A 12 -12.73 14.78 -6.82
N ILE A 13 -13.61 14.63 -5.83
CA ILE A 13 -13.57 15.40 -4.57
C ILE A 13 -12.26 15.14 -3.82
N VAL A 14 -11.96 13.86 -3.55
CA VAL A 14 -10.82 13.48 -2.70
C VAL A 14 -9.49 13.73 -3.41
N SER A 15 -9.38 13.44 -4.71
CA SER A 15 -8.16 13.70 -5.48
C SER A 15 -7.85 15.20 -5.54
N ASN A 16 -8.85 16.06 -5.74
CA ASN A 16 -8.65 17.51 -5.75
C ASN A 16 -8.22 18.04 -4.37
N ALA A 17 -8.90 17.59 -3.30
CA ALA A 17 -8.53 17.98 -1.95
C ALA A 17 -7.08 17.58 -1.62
N LEU A 18 -6.69 16.32 -1.90
CA LEU A 18 -5.33 15.82 -1.69
C LEU A 18 -4.29 16.51 -2.60
N ALA A 19 -4.67 16.97 -3.79
CA ALA A 19 -3.78 17.74 -4.67
C ALA A 19 -3.43 19.11 -4.08
N CYS A 20 -4.37 19.74 -3.38
CA CYS A 20 -4.18 21.04 -2.71
C CYS A 20 -3.43 20.94 -1.37
N MET A 21 -3.26 19.75 -0.80
CA MET A 21 -2.54 19.56 0.46
C MET A 21 -1.02 19.49 0.25
N SER A 22 -0.30 20.27 1.04
CA SER A 22 1.15 20.16 1.18
C SER A 22 1.54 18.90 1.96
N ASN A 23 2.80 18.45 1.80
CA ASN A 23 3.33 17.34 2.60
C ASN A 23 3.26 17.61 4.11
N GLN A 24 3.40 18.87 4.55
CA GLN A 24 3.28 19.23 5.97
C GLN A 24 1.85 19.02 6.48
N GLN A 25 0.83 19.44 5.71
CA GLN A 25 -0.57 19.21 6.07
C GLN A 25 -0.90 17.72 6.09
N LEU A 26 -0.38 16.94 5.13
CA LEU A 26 -0.55 15.49 5.12
C LEU A 26 0.09 14.83 6.35
N HIS A 27 1.29 15.26 6.76
CA HIS A 27 1.92 14.78 7.99
C HIS A 27 1.05 15.04 9.22
N GLN A 28 0.50 16.25 9.34
CA GLN A 28 -0.36 16.61 10.47
C GLN A 28 -1.58 15.69 10.55
N VAL A 29 -2.31 15.53 9.44
CA VAL A 29 -3.49 14.64 9.37
C VAL A 29 -3.12 13.19 9.72
N LEU A 30 -2.00 12.69 9.20
CA LEU A 30 -1.56 11.32 9.48
C LEU A 30 -1.09 11.11 10.92
N SER A 31 -0.61 12.15 11.60
CA SER A 31 -0.13 12.08 12.99
C SER A 31 -1.26 12.08 14.03
N THR A 32 -2.41 12.64 13.68
CA THR A 32 -3.57 12.76 14.59
C THR A 32 -4.49 11.54 14.57
N GLU A 33 -4.37 10.69 13.55
CA GLU A 33 -5.28 9.57 13.31
C GLU A 33 -4.72 8.25 13.86
N LYS A 34 -5.60 7.39 14.37
CA LYS A 34 -5.20 6.09 14.94
C LYS A 34 -4.74 5.13 13.84
N GLU A 35 -3.59 4.48 14.05
CA GLU A 35 -3.14 3.36 13.22
C GLU A 35 -4.20 2.25 13.22
N MET A 36 -4.59 1.77 12.03
CA MET A 36 -5.62 0.73 11.92
C MET A 36 -5.01 -0.67 11.95
N HIS A 37 -3.93 -0.90 11.19
CA HIS A 37 -3.27 -2.21 11.09
C HIS A 37 -1.79 -2.07 10.73
N THR A 38 -0.93 -2.88 11.35
CA THR A 38 0.44 -3.19 10.90
C THR A 38 0.45 -4.59 10.27
N GLY A 39 1.18 -4.76 9.16
CA GLY A 39 1.37 -6.06 8.53
C GLY A 39 2.53 -6.03 7.52
N ILE A 40 2.85 -7.18 6.93
CA ILE A 40 4.03 -7.38 6.06
C ILE A 40 4.08 -6.38 4.89
N GLY A 41 2.92 -5.92 4.42
CA GLY A 41 2.77 -4.92 3.36
C GLY A 41 2.80 -3.45 3.80
N GLY A 42 3.14 -3.15 5.06
CA GLY A 42 3.25 -1.80 5.61
C GLY A 42 2.19 -1.43 6.64
N THR A 43 2.34 -0.24 7.24
CA THR A 43 1.38 0.34 8.18
C THR A 43 0.23 1.00 7.43
N SER A 44 -0.99 0.89 7.96
CA SER A 44 -2.15 1.56 7.41
C SER A 44 -2.86 2.48 8.41
N VAL A 45 -3.35 3.61 7.91
CA VAL A 45 -4.07 4.63 8.66
C VAL A 45 -5.35 4.97 7.91
N GLN A 46 -6.46 5.18 8.60
CA GLN A 46 -7.64 5.79 8.00
C GLN A 46 -7.65 7.27 8.32
N ILE A 47 -7.91 8.09 7.30
CA ILE A 47 -8.10 9.53 7.43
C ILE A 47 -9.45 9.91 6.84
N ASN A 48 -9.97 11.09 7.18
CA ASN A 48 -11.16 11.64 6.53
C ASN A 48 -10.77 12.85 5.68
N ILE A 49 -11.20 12.87 4.41
CA ILE A 49 -11.03 13.99 3.48
C ILE A 49 -12.41 14.38 2.99
N GLU A 50 -12.87 15.61 3.26
CA GLU A 50 -14.21 16.07 2.88
C GLU A 50 -15.34 15.11 3.33
N ASN A 51 -15.25 14.62 4.57
CA ASN A 51 -16.16 13.60 5.15
C ASN A 51 -16.18 12.23 4.42
N ILE A 52 -15.21 11.98 3.53
CA ILE A 52 -15.03 10.69 2.86
C ILE A 52 -13.87 9.95 3.55
N PRO A 53 -14.09 8.72 4.05
CA PRO A 53 -13.02 7.93 4.64
C PRO A 53 -12.05 7.47 3.54
N VAL A 54 -10.76 7.62 3.81
CA VAL A 54 -9.65 7.27 2.93
C VAL A 54 -8.72 6.33 3.68
N PHE A 55 -8.40 5.20 3.06
CA PHE A 55 -7.42 4.26 3.56
C PHE A 55 -6.04 4.65 3.04
N VAL A 56 -5.10 4.94 3.93
CA VAL A 56 -3.73 5.30 3.57
C VAL A 56 -2.83 4.11 3.82
N LYS A 57 -2.27 3.55 2.74
CA LYS A 57 -1.22 2.53 2.83
C LYS A 57 0.14 3.21 2.81
N LYS A 58 0.97 2.92 3.81
CA LYS A 58 2.36 3.38 3.89
C LYS A 58 3.28 2.28 3.37
N VAL A 59 3.88 2.48 2.20
CA VAL A 59 4.79 1.51 1.57
C VAL A 59 6.22 2.04 1.70
N PRO A 60 7.10 1.40 2.49
CA PRO A 60 8.48 1.85 2.61
C PRO A 60 9.20 1.79 1.27
N ILE A 61 9.95 2.85 0.95
CA ILE A 61 10.72 2.97 -0.29
C ILE A 61 12.20 3.20 0.01
N THR A 62 13.06 2.37 -0.57
CA THR A 62 14.50 2.41 -0.30
C THR A 62 15.19 3.53 -1.06
N GLU A 63 16.36 3.96 -0.58
CA GLU A 63 17.22 4.90 -1.30
C GLU A 63 17.61 4.36 -2.69
N PHE A 64 17.75 3.04 -2.83
CA PHE A 64 18.05 2.41 -4.12
C PHE A 64 16.90 2.59 -5.13
N GLU A 65 15.65 2.48 -4.68
CA GLU A 65 14.46 2.75 -5.49
C GLU A 65 14.31 4.23 -5.85
N LEU A 66 14.83 5.15 -5.03
CA LEU A 66 14.78 6.60 -5.24
C LEU A 66 15.87 7.12 -6.20
N LYS A 67 16.86 6.30 -6.58
CA LYS A 67 17.88 6.69 -7.56
C LYS A 67 17.21 7.03 -8.90
N ARG A 68 17.78 8.02 -9.60
CA ARG A 68 17.27 8.52 -10.89
C ARG A 68 16.95 7.39 -11.89
N ASP A 69 17.84 6.41 -12.02
CA ASP A 69 17.70 5.32 -13.01
C ASP A 69 16.66 4.25 -12.58
N ASN A 70 16.28 4.26 -11.30
CA ASN A 70 15.32 3.31 -10.72
C ASN A 70 13.97 3.96 -10.39
N PHE A 71 13.87 5.29 -10.47
CA PHE A 71 12.67 6.04 -10.12
C PHE A 71 11.50 5.60 -11.00
N MET A 72 10.39 5.19 -10.39
CA MET A 72 9.22 4.61 -11.07
C MET A 72 9.49 3.34 -11.88
N SER A 73 10.66 2.71 -11.71
CA SER A 73 11.00 1.48 -12.43
C SER A 73 10.21 0.30 -11.88
N THR A 74 9.50 -0.39 -12.77
CA THR A 74 8.87 -1.69 -12.46
C THR A 74 9.82 -2.86 -12.75
N ALA A 75 11.09 -2.63 -13.07
CA ALA A 75 12.05 -3.72 -13.26
C ALA A 75 12.33 -4.46 -11.94
N ASN A 76 12.87 -5.68 -12.03
CA ASN A 76 13.38 -6.40 -10.87
C ASN A 76 14.78 -5.86 -10.50
N ILE A 77 14.83 -4.61 -10.02
CA ILE A 77 16.08 -3.89 -9.74
C ILE A 77 16.91 -4.53 -8.63
N PHE A 78 16.27 -5.31 -7.74
CA PHE A 78 16.90 -6.06 -6.66
C PHE A 78 17.32 -7.47 -7.07
N LYS A 79 17.05 -7.91 -8.31
CA LYS A 79 17.37 -9.26 -8.80
C LYS A 79 16.80 -10.38 -7.90
N LEU A 80 15.61 -10.16 -7.36
CA LEU A 80 14.94 -11.10 -6.46
C LEU A 80 14.49 -12.34 -7.23
N PRO A 81 14.55 -13.54 -6.62
CA PRO A 81 14.08 -14.75 -7.28
C PRO A 81 12.57 -14.70 -7.52
N MET A 82 12.08 -15.33 -8.58
CA MET A 82 10.66 -15.29 -8.95
C MET A 82 9.72 -15.84 -7.87
N CYS A 83 10.15 -16.84 -7.10
CA CYS A 83 9.39 -17.38 -5.97
C CYS A 83 9.08 -16.31 -4.90
N TYR A 84 9.93 -15.30 -4.77
CA TYR A 84 9.75 -14.20 -3.84
C TYR A 84 8.62 -13.25 -4.28
N GLN A 85 8.28 -13.22 -5.58
CA GLN A 85 7.25 -12.32 -6.11
C GLN A 85 5.84 -12.78 -5.73
N TYR A 86 5.63 -14.09 -5.71
CA TYR A 86 4.33 -14.72 -5.51
C TYR A 86 4.21 -15.43 -4.15
N GLY A 87 5.28 -15.46 -3.36
CA GLY A 87 5.32 -16.10 -2.07
C GLY A 87 4.55 -15.33 -1.01
N ILE A 88 3.70 -16.04 -0.27
CA ILE A 88 3.10 -15.51 0.97
C ILE A 88 4.24 -15.16 1.94
N GLY A 89 4.18 -13.95 2.48
CA GLY A 89 5.15 -13.47 3.47
C GLY A 89 6.41 -12.82 2.88
N SER A 90 6.52 -12.60 1.56
CA SER A 90 7.62 -11.79 1.00
C SER A 90 7.52 -10.31 1.40
N ALA A 91 8.64 -9.58 1.38
CA ALA A 91 8.66 -8.14 1.64
C ALA A 91 8.35 -7.30 0.38
N GLY A 92 7.85 -7.94 -0.68
CA GLY A 92 7.55 -7.32 -1.97
C GLY A 92 8.80 -6.90 -2.77
N PHE A 93 8.60 -6.74 -4.08
CA PHE A 93 9.70 -6.41 -5.01
C PHE A 93 10.08 -4.93 -5.01
N SER A 94 9.09 -4.02 -4.99
CA SER A 94 9.34 -2.57 -5.00
C SER A 94 8.05 -1.80 -4.72
N ALA A 95 8.17 -0.62 -4.13
CA ALA A 95 7.06 0.33 -3.98
C ALA A 95 6.51 0.78 -5.35
N TRP A 96 7.37 0.90 -6.36
CA TRP A 96 6.98 1.34 -7.72
C TRP A 96 6.06 0.37 -8.45
N ARG A 97 6.30 -0.95 -8.34
CA ARG A 97 5.39 -1.97 -8.86
C ARG A 97 4.01 -1.89 -8.22
N GLU A 98 3.96 -1.65 -6.93
CA GLU A 98 2.68 -1.52 -6.22
C GLU A 98 1.93 -0.26 -6.68
N LEU A 99 2.61 0.89 -6.75
CA LEU A 99 2.04 2.12 -7.28
C LEU A 99 1.55 1.95 -8.73
N ALA A 100 2.35 1.33 -9.59
CA ALA A 100 1.97 1.07 -10.98
C ALA A 100 0.71 0.20 -11.08
N ALA A 101 0.58 -0.83 -10.24
CA ALA A 101 -0.61 -1.65 -10.16
C ALA A 101 -1.85 -0.83 -9.77
N HIS A 102 -1.73 0.03 -8.75
CA HIS A 102 -2.83 0.91 -8.34
C HIS A 102 -3.21 1.97 -9.39
N ILE A 103 -2.25 2.52 -10.12
CA ILE A 103 -2.53 3.42 -11.25
C ILE A 103 -3.34 2.67 -12.32
N MET A 104 -2.88 1.48 -12.72
CA MET A 104 -3.54 0.67 -13.73
C MET A 104 -4.97 0.31 -13.33
N THR A 105 -5.17 -0.21 -12.11
CA THR A 105 -6.48 -0.63 -11.65
C THR A 105 -7.43 0.55 -11.40
N THR A 106 -6.91 1.69 -10.94
CA THR A 106 -7.71 2.92 -10.81
C THR A 106 -8.23 3.37 -12.17
N ASN A 107 -7.39 3.35 -13.21
CA ASN A 107 -7.81 3.69 -14.56
C ASN A 107 -8.94 2.77 -15.06
N TRP A 108 -8.90 1.47 -14.75
CA TRP A 108 -9.99 0.55 -15.10
C TRP A 108 -11.30 0.90 -14.39
N VAL A 109 -11.24 1.32 -13.13
CA VAL A 109 -12.44 1.69 -12.36
C VAL A 109 -13.04 2.98 -12.91
N ILE A 110 -12.24 4.04 -13.05
CA ILE A 110 -12.76 5.36 -13.47
C ILE A 110 -13.20 5.40 -14.93
N SER A 111 -12.67 4.51 -15.78
CA SER A 111 -13.13 4.34 -17.17
C SER A 111 -14.30 3.38 -17.33
N GLY A 112 -14.76 2.74 -16.24
CA GLY A 112 -15.82 1.73 -16.28
C GLY A 112 -15.43 0.38 -16.86
N GLN A 113 -14.15 0.12 -17.14
CA GLN A 113 -13.67 -1.15 -17.69
C GLN A 113 -13.75 -2.29 -16.66
N CYS A 114 -13.39 -2.04 -15.40
CA CYS A 114 -13.47 -3.03 -14.33
C CYS A 114 -13.67 -2.35 -12.97
N PRO A 115 -14.84 -2.52 -12.32
CA PRO A 115 -15.14 -1.85 -11.06
C PRO A 115 -14.58 -2.58 -9.82
N ASN A 116 -13.95 -3.75 -9.98
CA ASN A 116 -13.65 -4.68 -8.88
C ASN A 116 -12.42 -4.31 -8.03
N PHE A 117 -11.74 -3.21 -8.35
CA PHE A 117 -10.54 -2.77 -7.64
C PHE A 117 -10.82 -1.52 -6.80
N PRO A 118 -10.11 -1.31 -5.67
CA PRO A 118 -10.14 -0.03 -4.96
C PRO A 118 -9.62 1.10 -5.84
N VAL A 119 -10.27 2.26 -5.78
CA VAL A 119 -9.77 3.49 -6.42
C VAL A 119 -8.61 4.06 -5.59
N MET A 120 -7.52 4.46 -6.26
CA MET A 120 -6.48 5.30 -5.66
C MET A 120 -6.76 6.77 -5.97
N TYR A 121 -7.01 7.57 -4.94
CA TYR A 121 -7.27 9.00 -5.05
C TYR A 121 -6.00 9.81 -5.32
N SER A 122 -4.88 9.44 -4.71
CA SER A 122 -3.60 10.14 -4.84
C SER A 122 -2.45 9.27 -4.32
N TRP A 123 -1.22 9.72 -4.58
CA TRP A 123 -0.02 9.16 -3.97
C TRP A 123 1.04 10.24 -3.73
N ARG A 124 1.92 10.04 -2.74
CA ARG A 124 3.02 10.97 -2.40
C ARG A 124 4.24 10.21 -1.86
N ILE A 125 5.44 10.71 -2.14
CA ILE A 125 6.65 10.30 -1.41
C ILE A 125 6.77 11.21 -0.19
N ILE A 126 6.83 10.62 0.99
CA ILE A 126 6.92 11.35 2.26
C ILE A 126 8.23 10.98 2.97
N PRO A 127 9.17 11.92 3.16
CA PRO A 127 10.38 11.69 3.94
C PRO A 127 10.07 11.62 5.44
N ASN A 128 10.99 11.10 6.24
CA ASN A 128 10.85 10.96 7.70
C ASN A 128 9.56 10.23 8.12
N SER A 129 9.15 9.25 7.31
CA SER A 129 7.90 8.51 7.52
C SER A 129 8.14 7.02 7.75
N SER A 130 9.32 6.68 8.26
CA SER A 130 9.81 5.32 8.47
C SER A 130 8.73 4.39 9.01
N SER A 131 8.27 3.47 8.17
CA SER A 131 7.54 2.29 8.61
C SER A 131 8.55 1.14 8.62
N LYS A 132 8.81 0.57 9.80
CA LYS A 132 9.60 -0.66 9.87
C LYS A 132 8.83 -1.75 9.10
N THR A 133 9.54 -2.56 8.33
CA THR A 133 8.92 -3.75 7.74
C THR A 133 8.42 -4.63 8.87
N ASP A 134 7.12 -4.86 8.92
CA ASP A 134 6.53 -5.70 9.96
C ASP A 134 6.78 -7.17 9.60
N LEU A 135 7.86 -7.71 10.15
CA LEU A 135 8.23 -9.12 10.04
C LEU A 135 7.70 -9.95 11.22
N SER A 136 6.74 -9.44 12.00
CA SER A 136 6.22 -10.13 13.19
C SER A 136 5.69 -11.54 12.90
N TYR A 137 5.14 -11.77 11.70
CA TYR A 137 4.73 -13.09 11.23
C TYR A 137 5.86 -14.14 11.29
N TRP A 138 7.11 -13.72 11.12
CA TRP A 138 8.28 -14.58 11.07
C TRP A 138 9.03 -14.67 12.41
N GLU A 139 8.52 -14.03 13.46
CA GLU A 139 9.13 -13.85 14.80
C GLU A 139 10.46 -13.08 14.82
N SER A 140 11.35 -13.28 13.85
CA SER A 140 12.62 -12.57 13.74
C SER A 140 13.08 -12.40 12.29
N THR A 141 14.02 -11.48 12.07
CA THR A 141 14.62 -11.27 10.73
C THR A 141 15.49 -12.46 10.34
N GLU A 142 16.13 -13.13 11.30
CA GLU A 142 16.95 -14.32 11.06
C GLU A 142 16.11 -15.47 10.56
N LYS A 143 14.97 -15.76 11.21
CA LYS A 143 14.01 -16.80 10.77
C LYS A 143 13.43 -16.49 9.39
N TYR A 144 13.12 -15.22 9.13
CA TYR A 144 12.70 -14.77 7.81
C TYR A 144 13.74 -15.09 6.73
N LEU A 145 15.00 -14.71 6.97
CA LEU A 145 16.07 -14.91 6.01
C LEU A 145 16.42 -16.38 5.84
N ASP A 146 16.34 -17.18 6.89
CA ASP A 146 16.53 -18.62 6.84
C ASP A 146 15.47 -19.31 5.97
N TYR A 147 14.20 -18.94 6.13
CA TYR A 147 13.11 -19.42 5.25
C TYR A 147 13.38 -19.12 3.77
N TRP A 148 13.96 -17.95 3.48
CA TRP A 148 14.34 -17.55 2.12
C TRP A 148 15.74 -18.02 1.72
N GLU A 149 16.19 -19.16 2.27
CA GLU A 149 17.47 -19.82 1.97
C GLU A 149 18.68 -18.90 2.09
N ASN A 150 18.60 -17.92 3.00
CA ASN A 150 19.65 -16.94 3.24
C ASN A 150 20.09 -16.16 1.98
N ASN A 151 19.20 -16.03 0.99
CA ASN A 151 19.49 -15.41 -0.30
C ASN A 151 19.98 -13.96 -0.14
N GLN A 152 21.13 -13.66 -0.75
CA GLN A 152 21.80 -12.37 -0.59
C GLN A 152 20.98 -11.18 -1.11
N ASN A 153 20.27 -11.33 -2.23
CA ASN A 153 19.44 -10.26 -2.78
C ASN A 153 18.24 -9.96 -1.87
N ILE A 154 17.67 -10.99 -1.23
CA ILE A 154 16.59 -10.84 -0.25
C ILE A 154 17.11 -10.15 1.01
N LYS A 155 18.31 -10.51 1.49
CA LYS A 155 18.98 -9.83 2.62
C LYS A 155 19.16 -8.34 2.36
N GLU A 156 19.70 -7.99 1.19
CA GLU A 156 19.90 -6.60 0.79
C GLU A 156 18.58 -5.83 0.69
N ARG A 157 17.53 -6.47 0.16
CA ARG A 157 16.18 -5.88 0.09
C ARG A 157 15.62 -5.58 1.48
N VAL A 158 15.66 -6.55 2.39
CA VAL A 158 15.17 -6.39 3.78
C VAL A 158 15.98 -5.34 4.51
N HIS A 159 17.30 -5.35 4.38
CA HIS A 159 18.17 -4.34 4.97
C HIS A 159 17.80 -2.95 4.46
N GLY A 160 17.69 -2.77 3.14
CA GLY A 160 17.30 -1.50 2.53
C GLY A 160 15.94 -1.00 3.04
N LEU A 161 14.96 -1.90 3.21
CA LEU A 161 13.67 -1.56 3.78
C LEU A 161 13.76 -1.12 5.25
N ASN A 162 14.55 -1.83 6.06
CA ASN A 162 14.75 -1.50 7.48
C ASN A 162 15.52 -0.19 7.69
N SER A 163 16.40 0.17 6.74
CA SER A 163 17.12 1.45 6.73
C SER A 163 16.34 2.58 6.05
N SER A 164 15.16 2.30 5.49
CA SER A 164 14.37 3.32 4.80
C SER A 164 13.88 4.40 5.76
N ASN A 165 14.08 5.66 5.36
CA ASN A 165 13.50 6.83 6.01
C ASN A 165 12.34 7.45 5.22
N SER A 166 11.93 6.85 4.11
CA SER A 166 10.88 7.38 3.22
C SER A 166 9.83 6.32 2.93
N SER A 167 8.60 6.78 2.72
CA SER A 167 7.49 5.92 2.29
C SER A 167 6.77 6.54 1.11
N VAL A 168 6.29 5.69 0.21
CA VAL A 168 5.22 6.05 -0.72
C VAL A 168 3.90 5.87 0.01
N LEU A 169 3.13 6.94 0.12
CA LEU A 169 1.76 6.89 0.62
C LEU A 169 0.80 6.70 -0.54
N LEU A 170 -0.05 5.68 -0.42
CA LEU A 170 -1.14 5.42 -1.36
C LEU A 170 -2.46 5.77 -0.66
N PHE A 171 -3.17 6.76 -1.18
CA PHE A 171 -4.47 7.19 -0.67
C PHE A 171 -5.56 6.44 -1.44
N LEU A 172 -6.15 5.45 -0.80
CA LEU A 172 -7.03 4.45 -1.40
C LEU A 172 -8.46 4.57 -0.88
N GLU A 173 -9.40 4.05 -1.66
CA GLU A 173 -10.79 3.84 -1.24
C GLU A 173 -10.87 2.98 0.02
N HIS A 174 -11.57 3.50 1.03
CA HIS A 174 -11.79 2.78 2.27
C HIS A 174 -13.01 1.85 2.16
N PHE A 175 -12.83 0.59 2.56
CA PHE A 175 -13.90 -0.38 2.72
C PHE A 175 -14.13 -0.66 4.21
N PRO A 176 -15.37 -0.51 4.72
CA PRO A 176 -15.65 -0.59 6.16
C PRO A 176 -15.52 -2.00 6.76
N LYS A 177 -15.41 -3.03 5.93
CA LYS A 177 -15.27 -4.42 6.35
C LYS A 177 -14.09 -5.05 5.63
N ASN A 178 -13.22 -5.72 6.37
CA ASN A 178 -12.25 -6.63 5.75
C ASN A 178 -12.96 -7.89 5.25
N LEU A 179 -12.26 -8.72 4.45
CA LEU A 179 -12.84 -9.92 3.86
C LEU A 179 -13.44 -10.85 4.92
N HIS A 180 -12.75 -11.09 6.03
CA HIS A 180 -13.25 -11.94 7.12
C HIS A 180 -14.56 -11.42 7.72
N GLN A 181 -14.63 -10.13 8.02
CA GLN A 181 -15.85 -9.47 8.52
C GLN A 181 -16.97 -9.50 7.48
N HIS A 182 -16.63 -9.30 6.21
CA HIS A 182 -17.58 -9.38 5.11
C HIS A 182 -18.17 -10.80 4.99
N LEU A 183 -17.32 -11.82 4.98
CA LEU A 183 -17.74 -13.23 4.92
C LEU A 183 -18.59 -13.60 6.14
N LYS A 184 -18.20 -13.18 7.35
CA LYS A 184 -19.00 -13.40 8.57
C LYS A 184 -20.38 -12.74 8.53
N CYS A 185 -20.49 -11.54 7.96
CA CYS A 185 -21.76 -10.83 7.89
C CYS A 185 -22.66 -11.28 6.74
N ASN A 186 -22.10 -11.76 5.63
CA ASN A 186 -22.84 -12.00 4.39
C ASN A 186 -22.97 -13.47 4.00
N ILE A 187 -22.24 -14.38 4.64
CA ILE A 187 -22.43 -15.82 4.47
C ILE A 187 -23.12 -16.36 5.73
N ILE A 188 -24.45 -16.32 5.74
CA ILE A 188 -25.23 -17.23 6.57
C ILE A 188 -25.08 -18.60 5.90
N ILE A 189 -24.20 -19.46 6.42
CA ILE A 189 -24.27 -20.89 6.11
C ILE A 189 -25.55 -21.38 6.79
N LYS A 190 -26.67 -21.37 6.07
CA LYS A 190 -27.85 -22.16 6.45
C LYS A 190 -27.46 -23.62 6.23
N TYR A 191 -26.99 -24.27 7.28
CA TYR A 191 -27.02 -25.72 7.33
C TYR A 191 -28.50 -26.13 7.31
N HIS A 192 -28.93 -26.73 6.21
CA HIS A 192 -30.15 -27.54 6.14
C HIS A 192 -29.73 -29.01 6.13
#